data_AF-A0A1C5PFS2-F1
#
_entry.id   AF-A0A1C5PFS2-F1
#
_cell.length_a   1.000
_cell.length_b   1.000
_cell.length_c   1.000
_cell.angle_alpha   90.00
_cell.angle_beta   90.00
_cell.angle_gamma   90.00
#
_symmetry.space_group_name_H-M   'P 1'
#
loop_
_entity.id
_entity.type
_entity.pdbx_description
1 polymer ?
#
loop_
_entity_poly.entity_id
_entity_poly.type
_entity_poly.pdbx_seq_one_letter_code
_entity_poly.pdbx_strand_id
1 'polypeptide(L)'
;MDNRIHDIVLKFSQQVKKLLGQKLDKVILYGSYARGDYNEHSDIDIMILTTLTDEEIKKTEPMLFDLAFDFQMDYGGDISVVVKNKDQFEYWLGALPFYNNVKKEGIVL
;
A
#
# COMPACT_ATOMS: atom_id res chain seq x y z
N MET A 1 -17.67 -1.25 0.75
CA MET A 1 -16.50 -1.93 1.36
C MET A 1 -17.02 -2.71 2.55
N ASP A 2 -16.69 -4.00 2.68
CA ASP A 2 -16.93 -4.73 3.94
C ASP A 2 -16.26 -3.94 5.07
N ASN A 3 -17.01 -3.58 6.12
CA ASN A 3 -16.50 -2.79 7.25
C ASN A 3 -15.24 -3.42 7.84
N ARG A 4 -15.10 -4.75 7.77
CA ARG A 4 -13.91 -5.48 8.24
C ARG A 4 -12.65 -5.12 7.45
N ILE A 5 -12.72 -5.14 6.11
CA ILE A 5 -11.55 -4.84 5.27
C ILE A 5 -11.15 -3.38 5.42
N HIS A 6 -12.12 -2.48 5.54
CA HIS A 6 -11.85 -1.08 5.82
C HIS A 6 -11.05 -0.91 7.11
N ASP A 7 -11.47 -1.57 8.19
CA ASP A 7 -10.77 -1.53 9.48
C ASP A 7 -9.36 -2.14 9.41
N ILE A 8 -9.18 -3.25 8.68
CA ILE A 8 -7.87 -3.90 8.46
C ILE A 8 -6.92 -2.94 7.75
N VAL A 9 -7.36 -2.34 6.64
CA VAL A 9 -6.56 -1.42 5.84
C VAL A 9 -6.17 -0.16 6.62
N LEU A 10 -7.10 0.39 7.41
CA LEU A 10 -6.79 1.54 8.29
C LEU A 10 -5.79 1.17 9.39
N LYS A 11 -5.95 0.02 10.05
CA LYS A 11 -4.99 -0.46 11.05
C LYS A 11 -3.61 -0.69 10.45
N PHE A 12 -3.55 -1.28 9.25
CA PHE A 12 -2.30 -1.49 8.54
C PHE A 12 -1.62 -0.16 8.21
N SER A 13 -2.35 0.80 7.66
CA SER A 13 -1.85 2.17 7.39
C SER A 13 -1.28 2.83 8.65
N GLN A 14 -1.95 2.68 9.80
CA GLN A 14 -1.45 3.20 11.08
C GLN A 14 -0.14 2.54 11.53
N GLN A 15 0.05 1.23 11.31
CA GLN A 15 1.29 0.54 11.64
C GLN A 15 2.43 0.94 10.70
N VAL A 16 2.16 1.06 9.40
CA VAL A 16 3.11 1.60 8.42
C VAL A 16 3.57 2.99 8.81
N LYS A 17 2.64 3.86 9.23
CA LYS A 17 2.95 5.21 9.71
C LYS A 17 3.84 5.22 10.95
N LYS A 18 3.66 4.28 11.87
CA LYS A 18 4.55 4.14 13.04
C LYS A 18 5.94 3.66 12.65
N LEU A 19 6.03 2.73 11.70
CA LEU A 19 7.29 2.13 11.24
C LEU A 19 8.14 3.14 10.45
N LEU A 20 7.53 3.85 9.51
CA LEU A 20 8.24 4.78 8.61
C LEU A 20 8.34 6.21 9.17
N GLY A 21 7.47 6.58 10.10
CA GLY A 21 7.47 7.89 10.76
C GLY A 21 7.40 9.04 9.76
N GLN A 22 8.32 10.01 9.89
CA GLN A 22 8.38 11.19 9.02
C GLN A 22 8.79 10.87 7.58
N LYS A 23 9.32 9.67 7.31
CA LYS A 23 9.72 9.26 5.96
C LYS A 23 8.54 8.73 5.15
N LEU A 24 7.37 8.51 5.75
CA LEU A 24 6.14 8.15 5.04
C LEU A 24 5.54 9.39 4.38
N ASP A 25 5.25 9.30 3.08
CA ASP A 25 4.48 10.30 2.34
C ASP A 25 2.99 9.94 2.35
N LYS A 26 2.64 8.78 1.79
CA LYS A 26 1.24 8.32 1.65
C LYS A 26 1.15 6.80 1.72
N VAL A 27 -0.01 6.33 2.19
CA VAL A 27 -0.46 4.94 1.99
C VAL A 27 -1.69 5.01 1.09
N ILE A 28 -1.69 4.25 0.00
CA ILE A 28 -2.73 4.31 -1.02
C ILE A 28 -3.26 2.90 -1.24
N LEU A 29 -4.53 2.67 -0.95
CA LEU A 29 -5.24 1.48 -1.38
C LEU A 29 -5.54 1.63 -2.87
N TYR A 30 -5.17 0.64 -3.69
CA TYR A 30 -5.53 0.61 -5.10
C TYR A 30 -6.15 -0.75 -5.46
N GLY A 31 -6.29 -1.04 -6.75
CA GLY A 31 -6.78 -2.33 -7.20
C GLY A 31 -8.28 -2.51 -6.96
N SER A 32 -8.70 -3.77 -6.82
CA SER A 32 -10.12 -4.12 -6.83
C SER A 32 -10.89 -3.60 -5.62
N TYR A 33 -10.23 -3.54 -4.45
CA TYR A 33 -10.82 -2.96 -3.24
C TYR A 33 -11.04 -1.45 -3.37
N ALA A 34 -10.13 -0.73 -4.04
CA ALA A 34 -10.31 0.70 -4.30
C ALA A 34 -11.42 0.97 -5.34
N ARG A 35 -11.51 0.14 -6.39
CA ARG A 35 -12.56 0.26 -7.42
C ARG A 35 -13.93 -0.24 -6.96
N GLY A 36 -13.99 -1.09 -5.94
CA GLY A 36 -15.20 -1.72 -5.45
C GLY A 36 -15.67 -2.94 -6.26
N ASP A 37 -14.82 -3.48 -7.14
CA ASP A 37 -15.07 -4.66 -7.97
C ASP A 37 -14.36 -5.93 -7.47
N TYR A 38 -14.01 -5.96 -6.18
CA TYR A 38 -13.35 -7.10 -5.52
C TYR A 38 -14.27 -8.32 -5.36
N ASN A 39 -13.64 -9.49 -5.25
CA ASN A 39 -14.27 -10.78 -4.94
C ASN A 39 -13.58 -11.43 -3.73
N GLU A 40 -14.06 -12.60 -3.31
CA GLU A 40 -13.55 -13.32 -2.13
C GLU A 40 -12.10 -13.81 -2.25
N HIS A 41 -11.53 -13.81 -3.45
CA HIS A 41 -10.13 -14.18 -3.73
C HIS A 41 -9.27 -12.97 -4.11
N SER A 42 -9.77 -11.76 -3.91
CA SER A 42 -9.03 -10.55 -4.24
C SER A 42 -8.03 -10.19 -3.16
N ASP A 43 -6.81 -9.85 -3.60
CA ASP A 43 -5.78 -9.26 -2.77
C ASP A 43 -6.10 -7.80 -2.43
N ILE A 44 -5.62 -7.35 -1.28
CA ILE A 44 -5.67 -5.97 -0.81
C ILE A 44 -4.37 -5.29 -1.29
N ASP A 45 -4.45 -4.57 -2.41
CA ASP A 45 -3.32 -3.88 -3.02
C ASP A 45 -3.01 -2.53 -2.34
N ILE A 46 -1.82 -2.39 -1.76
CA ILE A 46 -1.39 -1.18 -1.06
C ILE A 46 -0.08 -0.64 -1.63
N MET A 47 -0.10 0.63 -2.03
CA MET A 47 1.08 1.40 -2.40
C MET A 47 1.53 2.27 -1.22
N ILE A 48 2.79 2.14 -0.83
CA ILE A 48 3.42 2.96 0.20
C ILE A 48 4.41 3.91 -0.49
N LEU A 49 4.09 5.21 -0.46
CA LEU A 49 4.98 6.26 -0.94
C LEU A 49 5.82 6.80 0.20
N THR A 50 7.13 6.91 -0.03
CA THR A 50 8.09 7.33 0.99
C THR A 50 9.13 8.29 0.41
N THR A 51 9.84 9.02 1.27
CA THR A 51 11.02 9.81 0.90
C THR A 51 12.32 9.01 0.98
N LEU A 52 12.26 7.72 1.31
CA LEU A 52 13.41 6.82 1.37
C LEU A 52 14.06 6.65 -0.02
N THR A 53 15.37 6.47 -0.04
CA THR A 53 16.12 6.05 -1.23
C THR A 53 15.87 4.56 -1.55
N ASP A 54 16.16 4.13 -2.78
CA ASP A 54 15.98 2.72 -3.19
C ASP A 54 16.74 1.73 -2.29
N GLU A 55 17.92 2.12 -1.80
CA GLU A 55 18.70 1.27 -0.88
C GLU A 55 18.05 1.15 0.50
N GLU A 56 17.47 2.22 1.02
CA GLU A 56 16.76 2.16 2.29
C GLU A 56 15.41 1.45 2.16
N ILE A 57 14.72 1.61 1.02
CA ILE A 57 13.50 0.85 0.70
C ILE A 57 13.81 -0.65 0.74
N LYS A 58 14.86 -1.11 0.06
CA LYS A 58 15.28 -2.53 0.09
C LYS A 58 15.54 -3.07 1.50
N LYS A 59 16.00 -2.21 2.42
CA LYS A 59 16.22 -2.59 3.83
C LYS A 59 14.93 -2.61 4.65
N THR A 60 13.94 -1.82 4.25
CA THR A 60 12.68 -1.64 4.99
C THR A 60 11.56 -2.53 4.47
N GLU A 61 11.60 -2.90 3.18
CA GLU A 61 10.65 -3.80 2.52
C GLU A 61 10.40 -5.10 3.29
N PRO A 62 11.43 -5.83 3.78
CA PRO A 62 11.18 -7.06 4.54
C PRO A 62 10.29 -6.83 5.77
N MET A 63 10.49 -5.73 6.51
CA MET A 63 9.67 -5.42 7.68
C MET A 63 8.22 -5.08 7.32
N LEU A 64 8.00 -4.48 6.14
CA LEU A 64 6.66 -4.17 5.65
C LEU A 64 5.95 -5.42 5.13
N PHE A 65 6.69 -6.36 4.54
CA PHE A 65 6.17 -7.66 4.14
C PHE A 65 5.84 -8.54 5.34
N ASP A 66 6.69 -8.56 6.37
CA ASP A 66 6.42 -9.25 7.64
C ASP A 66 5.15 -8.69 8.28
N LEU A 67 4.99 -7.35 8.31
CA LEU A 67 3.78 -6.70 8.81
C LEU A 67 2.54 -7.09 7.98
N ALA A 68 2.65 -7.14 6.66
CA ALA A 68 1.53 -7.54 5.78
C ALA A 68 1.12 -9.00 6.04
N PHE A 69 2.11 -9.88 6.21
CA PHE A 69 1.91 -11.29 6.54
C PHE A 69 1.25 -11.46 7.92
N ASP A 70 1.71 -10.75 8.94
CA ASP A 70 1.09 -10.77 10.28
C ASP A 70 -0.40 -10.37 10.20
N PHE A 71 -0.71 -9.32 9.43
CA PHE A 71 -2.10 -8.89 9.23
C PHE A 71 -2.95 -9.93 8.49
N GLN A 72 -2.38 -10.58 7.47
CA GLN A 72 -3.03 -11.68 6.76
C GLN A 72 -3.36 -12.82 7.73
N MET A 73 -2.45 -13.17 8.63
CA MET A 73 -2.66 -14.24 9.62
C MET A 73 -3.69 -13.85 10.70
N ASP A 74 -3.66 -12.60 11.19
CA ASP A 74 -4.51 -12.14 12.27
C ASP A 74 -5.96 -11.85 11.84
N TYR A 75 -6.14 -11.30 10.65
CA TYR A 75 -7.43 -10.75 10.20
C TYR A 75 -7.99 -11.41 8.94
N GLY A 76 -7.17 -12.18 8.21
CA GLY A 76 -7.48 -12.66 6.88
C GLY A 76 -7.40 -11.57 5.81
N GLY A 77 -7.30 -11.99 4.56
CA GLY A 77 -7.12 -11.11 3.40
C GLY A 77 -5.64 -10.89 3.08
N ASP A 78 -5.26 -11.18 1.84
CA ASP A 78 -3.87 -11.14 1.39
C ASP A 78 -3.49 -9.70 1.06
N ILE A 79 -2.60 -9.10 1.85
CA ILE A 79 -2.13 -7.73 1.61
C ILE A 79 -0.90 -7.75 0.71
N SER A 80 -1.04 -7.21 -0.49
CA SER A 80 0.06 -7.02 -1.43
C SER A 80 0.61 -5.60 -1.29
N VAL A 81 1.90 -5.48 -0.96
CA VAL A 81 2.53 -4.18 -0.68
C VAL A 81 3.53 -3.83 -1.77
N VAL A 82 3.43 -2.62 -2.30
CA VAL A 82 4.44 -2.01 -3.18
C VAL A 82 4.99 -0.76 -2.50
N VAL A 83 6.30 -0.68 -2.31
CA VAL A 83 6.96 0.48 -1.69
C VAL A 83 7.73 1.26 -2.75
N LYS A 84 7.49 2.58 -2.83
CA LYS A 84 8.20 3.45 -3.77
C LYS A 84 8.57 4.81 -3.22
N ASN A 85 9.70 5.32 -3.70
CA ASN A 85 10.04 6.71 -3.48
C ASN A 85 9.02 7.61 -4.21
N LYS A 86 8.54 8.66 -3.54
CA LYS A 86 7.49 9.53 -4.07
C LYS A 86 7.91 10.26 -5.36
N ASP A 87 9.17 10.68 -5.47
CA ASP A 87 9.66 11.43 -6.61
C ASP A 87 9.78 10.50 -7.83
N GLN A 88 10.19 9.25 -7.60
CA GLN A 88 10.14 8.20 -8.64
C GLN A 88 8.71 7.89 -9.06
N PHE A 89 7.78 7.78 -8.12
CA PHE A 89 6.37 7.56 -8.43
C PHE A 89 5.84 8.68 -9.33
N GLU A 90 6.11 9.94 -8.98
CA GLU A 90 5.71 11.10 -9.78
C GLU A 90 6.37 11.14 -11.15
N TYR A 91 7.66 10.80 -11.24
CA TYR A 91 8.40 10.73 -12.50
C TYR A 91 7.75 9.75 -13.50
N TRP A 92 7.22 8.62 -13.03
CA TRP A 92 6.60 7.60 -13.88
C TRP A 92 5.14 7.88 -14.24
N LEU A 93 4.52 8.91 -13.67
CA LEU A 93 3.20 9.35 -14.09
C LEU A 93 3.22 9.81 -15.54
N GLY A 94 2.20 9.42 -16.31
CA GLY A 94 2.09 9.65 -17.75
C GLY A 94 2.92 8.69 -18.61
N ALA A 95 3.99 8.09 -18.06
CA ALA A 95 4.83 7.14 -18.78
C ALA A 95 4.38 5.68 -18.60
N LEU A 96 3.99 5.30 -17.38
CA LEU A 96 3.62 3.91 -17.06
C LEU A 96 2.16 3.81 -16.60
N PRO A 97 1.30 3.02 -17.30
CA PRO A 97 -0.11 2.89 -16.97
C PRO A 97 -0.40 2.50 -15.52
N PHE A 98 0.44 1.65 -14.92
CA PHE A 98 0.31 1.24 -13.52
C PHE A 98 0.24 2.43 -12.56
N TYR A 99 1.20 3.35 -12.64
CA TYR A 99 1.28 4.52 -11.76
C TYR A 99 0.09 5.48 -11.99
N ASN A 100 -0.34 5.61 -13.24
CA ASN A 100 -1.52 6.39 -13.58
C ASN A 100 -2.80 5.81 -12.95
N ASN A 101 -2.96 4.50 -12.99
CA ASN A 101 -4.12 3.83 -12.40
C ASN A 101 -4.11 3.98 -10.88
N VAL A 102 -2.96 3.77 -10.22
CA VAL A 102 -2.81 4.01 -8.78
C VAL A 102 -3.19 5.44 -8.41
N LYS A 103 -2.73 6.44 -9.17
CA LYS A 103 -3.08 7.85 -8.90
C LYS A 103 -4.55 8.18 -9.16
N LYS A 104 -5.15 7.58 -10.19
CA LYS A 104 -6.52 7.89 -10.64
C LYS A 104 -7.58 7.19 -9.79
N GLU A 105 -7.35 5.94 -9.44
CA GLU A 105 -8.32 5.04 -8.81
C GLU A 105 -8.01 4.80 -7.33
N GLY A 106 -6.79 5.10 -6.88
CA GLY A 106 -6.35 4.85 -5.52
C GLY A 106 -7.01 5.75 -4.49
N ILE A 107 -7.26 5.19 -3.31
CA ILE A 107 -7.80 5.87 -2.14
C ILE A 107 -6.65 6.10 -1.17
N VAL A 108 -6.38 7.38 -0.85
CA VAL A 108 -5.39 7.76 0.17
C VAL A 108 -5.97 7.49 1.56
N LEU A 109 -5.23 6.77 2.38
CA LEU A 109 -5.63 6.29 3.72
C LEU A 109 -5.05 7.14 4.85
#